data_AF-A0A7K3XA19-F1
#
_entry.id   AF-A0A7K3XA19-F1
#
_cell.length_a   1.000
_cell.length_b   1.000
_cell.length_c   1.000
_cell.angle_alpha   90.00
_cell.angle_beta   90.00
_cell.angle_gamma   90.00
#
_symmetry.space_group_name_H-M   'P 1'
#
loop_
_entity.id
_entity.type
_entity.pdbx_description
1 polymer ?
#
loop_
_entity_poly.entity_id
_entity_poly.type
_entity_poly.pdbx_seq_one_letter_code
_entity_poly.pdbx_strand_id
1 'polypeptide(L)'
;MAKPHTPHGGGHGDGPNPSRPHGEGDGDGDGSTPSGRRRSTPDAPDNVSRAQETVATEARQGRPGGEEGQGKPKTGDDEGNGSDSTSNAESPEAFINHIIDDPKSVAGKSAEEIAQQFNDAGYPATVQQSTKKGTSGNAVQVRIQGHPEITNIQVHPGGGRHTPDGSPYWKISTSTAGKIWVIPDDFRGADDLNGNVVRYDE
;
A
#
# COMPACT_ATOMS: atom_id res chain seq x y z
N MET A 1 -29.47 22.89 57.12
CA MET A 1 -29.91 21.73 56.33
C MET A 1 -31.21 22.08 55.59
N ALA A 2 -31.23 21.94 54.27
CA ALA A 2 -32.45 21.71 53.48
C ALA A 2 -32.02 21.10 52.12
N LYS A 3 -32.58 19.94 51.76
CA LYS A 3 -32.49 19.33 50.42
C LYS A 3 -33.84 19.57 49.67
N PRO A 4 -34.03 19.08 48.42
CA PRO A 4 -34.21 19.91 47.23
C PRO A 4 -35.66 19.84 46.70
N HIS A 5 -36.00 20.71 45.73
CA HIS A 5 -37.22 20.56 44.94
C HIS A 5 -36.89 20.62 43.45
N THR A 6 -37.17 19.52 42.76
CA THR A 6 -37.12 19.38 41.29
C THR A 6 -38.42 19.90 40.70
N PRO A 7 -38.40 20.61 39.56
CA PRO A 7 -39.55 20.70 38.68
C PRO A 7 -39.40 19.78 37.46
N HIS A 8 -40.43 18.94 37.25
CA HIS A 8 -40.74 18.29 35.99
C HIS A 8 -41.28 19.33 35.00
N GLY A 9 -40.82 19.29 33.75
CA GLY A 9 -41.41 20.06 32.64
C GLY A 9 -41.06 19.39 31.32
N GLY A 10 -42.07 18.76 30.70
CA GLY A 10 -41.97 18.10 29.40
C GLY A 10 -42.13 19.05 28.22
N GLY A 11 -41.83 18.54 27.02
CA GLY A 11 -42.12 19.22 25.75
C GLY A 11 -41.44 18.52 24.58
N HIS A 12 -42.13 17.52 24.00
CA HIS A 12 -41.87 17.02 22.65
C HIS A 12 -42.26 18.10 21.63
N GLY A 13 -41.45 18.31 20.61
CA GLY A 13 -41.69 19.27 19.55
C GLY A 13 -41.23 18.72 18.21
N ASP A 14 -41.95 17.71 17.71
CA ASP A 14 -41.93 17.30 16.30
C ASP A 14 -42.68 18.35 15.49
N GLY A 15 -41.94 19.11 14.68
CA GLY A 15 -42.49 20.12 13.78
C GLY A 15 -43.08 19.50 12.51
N PRO A 16 -44.33 19.80 12.13
CA PRO A 16 -44.90 19.37 10.86
C PRO A 16 -44.49 20.28 9.69
N ASN A 17 -44.19 19.63 8.58
CA ASN A 17 -43.87 20.19 7.27
C ASN A 17 -45.14 20.78 6.59
N PRO A 18 -45.13 22.01 6.04
CA PRO A 18 -46.32 22.61 5.42
C PRO A 18 -46.64 22.03 4.03
N SER A 19 -47.94 21.80 3.83
CA SER A 19 -48.62 21.34 2.62
C SER A 19 -48.62 22.35 1.47
N ARG A 20 -48.80 21.85 0.22
CA ARG A 20 -49.75 22.35 -0.82
C ARG A 20 -49.57 21.59 -2.16
N PRO A 21 -50.56 21.58 -3.09
CA PRO A 21 -52.02 21.49 -2.93
C PRO A 21 -52.69 20.45 -3.87
N HIS A 22 -54.02 20.35 -3.69
CA HIS A 22 -55.06 19.62 -4.43
C HIS A 22 -55.09 19.75 -5.97
N GLY A 23 -55.54 18.65 -6.61
CA GLY A 23 -56.43 18.59 -7.79
C GLY A 23 -57.14 17.23 -7.72
N GLU A 24 -58.46 17.17 -7.45
CA GLU A 24 -59.54 16.98 -8.45
C GLU A 24 -59.33 15.69 -9.26
N GLY A 25 -60.19 14.67 -9.29
CA GLY A 25 -61.58 14.46 -8.92
C GLY A 25 -62.00 13.11 -9.53
N ASP A 26 -63.16 12.61 -9.09
CA ASP A 26 -63.95 11.52 -9.70
C ASP A 26 -63.37 10.09 -9.54
N GLY A 27 -64.01 9.13 -8.86
CA GLY A 27 -65.44 8.86 -8.76
C GLY A 27 -65.75 7.62 -9.60
N ASP A 28 -66.43 6.64 -8.99
CA ASP A 28 -66.92 5.38 -9.58
C ASP A 28 -65.85 4.27 -9.74
N GLY A 29 -66.00 3.04 -9.27
CA GLY A 29 -67.14 2.27 -8.83
C GLY A 29 -66.80 0.80 -9.09
N ASP A 30 -67.24 -0.07 -8.18
CA ASP A 30 -67.48 -1.51 -8.34
C ASP A 30 -66.32 -2.51 -8.61
N GLY A 31 -66.46 -3.69 -7.99
CA GLY A 31 -66.18 -4.93 -8.72
C GLY A 31 -64.95 -5.76 -8.32
N SER A 32 -65.14 -6.64 -7.34
CA SER A 32 -64.68 -8.04 -7.38
C SER A 32 -63.18 -8.39 -7.20
N THR A 33 -62.85 -8.98 -6.03
CA THR A 33 -61.87 -10.07 -5.91
C THR A 33 -62.36 -11.31 -6.69
N PRO A 34 -61.59 -12.40 -6.97
CA PRO A 34 -60.18 -12.69 -6.66
C PRO A 34 -59.40 -13.43 -7.79
N SER A 35 -58.16 -13.81 -7.47
CA SER A 35 -57.39 -14.96 -8.01
C SER A 35 -56.31 -14.67 -9.04
N GLY A 36 -55.10 -15.17 -8.74
CA GLY A 36 -54.33 -15.89 -9.74
C GLY A 36 -52.88 -15.44 -9.98
N ARG A 37 -51.96 -16.31 -9.53
CA ARG A 37 -50.71 -16.74 -10.20
C ARG A 37 -49.57 -15.72 -10.42
N ARG A 38 -48.48 -16.01 -9.68
CA ARG A 38 -47.09 -16.28 -10.15
C ARG A 38 -46.56 -15.43 -11.31
N ARG A 39 -45.43 -14.71 -11.11
CA ARG A 39 -44.02 -15.17 -11.26
C ARG A 39 -43.08 -13.98 -11.57
N SER A 40 -41.84 -14.11 -11.07
CA SER A 40 -40.56 -13.67 -11.66
C SER A 40 -39.91 -12.33 -11.24
N THR A 41 -38.80 -12.51 -10.52
CA THR A 41 -37.47 -11.85 -10.60
C THR A 41 -37.29 -10.38 -10.20
N PRO A 42 -36.47 -10.10 -9.17
CA PRO A 42 -35.77 -8.83 -9.04
C PRO A 42 -34.47 -8.84 -9.87
N ASP A 43 -34.31 -7.77 -10.63
CA ASP A 43 -33.18 -7.36 -11.46
C ASP A 43 -31.89 -7.24 -10.63
N ALA A 44 -30.82 -7.89 -11.08
CA ALA A 44 -29.47 -7.77 -10.53
C ALA A 44 -28.60 -7.02 -11.56
N PRO A 45 -27.81 -6.01 -11.16
CA PRO A 45 -26.99 -5.28 -12.11
C PRO A 45 -25.72 -6.04 -12.50
N ASP A 46 -25.47 -6.00 -13.80
CA ASP A 46 -24.38 -6.60 -14.56
C ASP A 46 -23.15 -5.68 -14.57
N ASN A 47 -22.00 -6.13 -14.10
CA ASN A 47 -20.69 -5.59 -14.53
C ASN A 47 -19.52 -6.54 -14.21
N VAL A 48 -19.32 -7.57 -15.05
CA VAL A 48 -18.13 -8.41 -15.00
C VAL A 48 -17.05 -7.84 -15.92
N SER A 49 -15.94 -7.40 -15.34
CA SER A 49 -14.65 -7.31 -16.04
C SER A 49 -13.98 -8.67 -16.04
N ARG A 50 -13.61 -9.22 -17.21
CA ARG A 50 -12.32 -9.90 -17.38
C ARG A 50 -12.02 -10.24 -18.84
N ALA A 51 -11.09 -9.49 -19.41
CA ALA A 51 -10.25 -9.97 -20.50
C ALA A 51 -9.30 -11.04 -19.94
N GLN A 52 -9.42 -12.27 -20.43
CA GLN A 52 -8.36 -13.27 -20.44
C GLN A 52 -8.54 -14.09 -21.70
N GLU A 53 -7.67 -13.90 -22.69
CA GLU A 53 -7.44 -14.96 -23.68
C GLU A 53 -5.94 -15.10 -23.95
N THR A 54 -5.60 -16.37 -24.01
CA THR A 54 -4.33 -17.07 -23.96
C THR A 54 -3.63 -17.10 -25.31
N VAL A 55 -2.30 -17.00 -25.33
CA VAL A 55 -1.49 -17.69 -26.33
C VAL A 55 -0.28 -18.35 -25.66
N ALA A 56 -0.46 -19.62 -25.33
CA ALA A 56 0.64 -20.57 -25.21
C ALA A 56 0.75 -21.26 -26.57
N THR A 57 1.91 -21.18 -27.21
CA THR A 57 2.23 -22.03 -28.36
C THR A 57 3.48 -22.81 -28.04
N GLU A 58 3.28 -24.11 -28.02
CA GLU A 58 4.24 -25.18 -27.84
C GLU A 58 5.30 -25.17 -28.94
N ALA A 59 6.55 -25.41 -28.55
CA ALA A 59 7.57 -25.96 -29.44
C ALA A 59 8.28 -27.09 -28.70
N ARG A 60 7.81 -28.32 -28.92
CA ARG A 60 8.54 -29.56 -28.66
C ARG A 60 8.96 -30.15 -29.99
N GLN A 61 10.25 -30.43 -30.15
CA GLN A 61 10.84 -31.66 -30.74
C GLN A 61 12.22 -31.37 -31.33
N GLY A 62 13.25 -32.13 -30.94
CA GLY A 62 14.46 -32.22 -31.76
C GLY A 62 15.79 -32.64 -31.11
N ARG A 63 15.88 -33.89 -30.64
CA ARG A 63 17.00 -34.84 -30.85
C ARG A 63 18.33 -34.70 -30.05
N PRO A 64 18.86 -35.82 -29.50
CA PRO A 64 20.11 -35.90 -28.76
C PRO A 64 21.33 -36.16 -29.68
N GLY A 65 22.49 -35.66 -29.28
CA GLY A 65 23.79 -35.99 -29.86
C GLY A 65 24.89 -35.66 -28.86
N GLY A 66 25.55 -36.68 -28.33
CA GLY A 66 26.77 -36.52 -27.56
C GLY A 66 27.99 -36.43 -28.48
N GLU A 67 29.02 -35.73 -28.03
CA GLU A 67 30.40 -36.07 -28.36
C GLU A 67 31.35 -35.41 -27.34
N GLU A 68 32.46 -36.12 -27.14
CA GLU A 68 33.36 -36.06 -26.01
C GLU A 68 34.38 -34.90 -26.13
N GLY A 69 34.89 -34.42 -24.99
CA GLY A 69 35.96 -33.43 -24.98
C GLY A 69 36.59 -33.24 -23.61
N GLN A 70 37.61 -34.05 -23.33
CA GLN A 70 38.47 -34.01 -22.14
C GLN A 70 39.25 -32.69 -22.02
N GLY A 71 39.48 -32.22 -20.78
CA GLY A 71 40.48 -31.18 -20.52
C GLY A 71 40.45 -30.57 -19.10
N LYS A 72 41.20 -31.17 -18.17
CA LYS A 72 41.72 -30.54 -16.93
C LYS A 72 43.26 -30.68 -16.99
N PRO A 73 44.05 -29.96 -16.18
CA PRO A 73 44.04 -28.54 -15.80
C PRO A 73 45.43 -27.90 -16.06
N LYS A 74 45.58 -26.57 -15.95
CA LYS A 74 46.89 -25.95 -15.64
C LYS A 74 46.73 -24.76 -14.70
N THR A 75 47.34 -24.92 -13.53
CA THR A 75 47.75 -23.91 -12.55
C THR A 75 48.69 -22.89 -13.21
N GLY A 76 48.53 -21.63 -12.84
CA GLY A 76 49.44 -20.54 -13.17
C GLY A 76 49.16 -19.40 -12.20
N ASP A 77 50.09 -19.24 -11.27
CA ASP A 77 50.16 -18.29 -10.18
C ASP A 77 50.76 -16.98 -10.72
N ASP A 78 50.12 -15.83 -10.49
CA ASP A 78 50.82 -14.55 -10.35
C ASP A 78 49.91 -13.50 -9.69
N GLU A 79 50.41 -12.94 -8.59
CA GLU A 79 49.81 -11.88 -7.79
C GLU A 79 49.92 -10.53 -8.50
N GLY A 80 48.78 -9.92 -8.80
CA GLY A 80 48.68 -8.56 -9.33
C GLY A 80 47.52 -7.81 -8.68
N ASN A 81 47.76 -7.38 -7.45
CA ASN A 81 46.90 -6.51 -6.64
C ASN A 81 46.44 -5.25 -7.42
N GLY A 82 45.16 -5.23 -7.76
CA GLY A 82 44.44 -4.10 -8.37
C GLY A 82 43.04 -4.01 -7.77
N SER A 83 42.97 -3.97 -6.45
CA SER A 83 41.78 -3.60 -5.69
C SER A 83 41.56 -2.10 -5.88
N ASP A 84 40.47 -1.69 -6.53
CA ASP A 84 39.52 -0.69 -6.03
C ASP A 84 38.44 -0.37 -7.08
N SER A 85 37.30 -1.07 -6.99
CA SER A 85 35.96 -0.65 -7.45
C SER A 85 34.96 -1.79 -7.23
N THR A 86 34.95 -2.35 -6.01
CA THR A 86 33.92 -3.32 -5.61
C THR A 86 33.13 -2.67 -4.49
N SER A 87 31.93 -2.23 -4.85
CA SER A 87 30.79 -1.96 -3.97
C SER A 87 30.93 -2.65 -2.60
N ASN A 88 31.04 -1.83 -1.56
CA ASN A 88 31.02 -2.25 -0.17
C ASN A 88 29.71 -3.02 0.05
N ALA A 89 29.75 -4.35 0.00
CA ALA A 89 28.59 -5.20 0.24
C ALA A 89 28.34 -5.21 1.75
N GLU A 90 27.72 -4.14 2.25
CA GLU A 90 27.18 -4.13 3.61
C GLU A 90 26.24 -5.34 3.74
N SER A 91 26.42 -6.12 4.82
CA SER A 91 25.57 -7.29 5.06
C SER A 91 24.10 -6.84 5.20
N PRO A 92 23.11 -7.66 4.79
CA PRO A 92 21.70 -7.31 4.91
C PRO A 92 21.29 -6.88 6.33
N GLU A 93 21.85 -7.53 7.35
CA GLU A 93 21.65 -7.14 8.75
C GLU A 93 22.25 -5.77 9.09
N ALA A 94 23.42 -5.45 8.54
CA ALA A 94 24.06 -4.14 8.75
C ALA A 94 23.22 -3.03 8.12
N PHE A 95 22.69 -3.25 6.91
CA PHE A 95 21.76 -2.32 6.27
C PHE A 95 20.52 -2.10 7.13
N ILE A 96 19.89 -3.17 7.64
CA ILE A 96 18.66 -3.07 8.46
C ILE A 96 18.91 -2.28 9.75
N ASN A 97 20.05 -2.51 10.42
CA ASN A 97 20.43 -1.74 11.61
C ASN A 97 20.63 -0.26 11.25
N HIS A 98 21.27 0.03 10.11
CA HIS A 98 21.43 1.39 9.61
C HIS A 98 20.08 2.08 9.32
N ILE A 99 18.99 1.37 9.02
CA ILE A 99 17.68 2.04 8.84
C ILE A 99 17.20 2.72 10.13
N ILE A 100 17.57 2.20 11.30
CA ILE A 100 17.21 2.79 12.60
C ILE A 100 18.23 3.87 13.00
N ASP A 101 19.52 3.55 12.92
CA ASP A 101 20.59 4.44 13.38
C ASP A 101 20.85 5.61 12.42
N ASP A 102 20.76 5.35 11.12
CA ASP A 102 20.93 6.31 10.04
C ASP A 102 19.80 6.18 9.00
N PRO A 103 18.60 6.68 9.31
CA PRO A 103 17.42 6.46 8.47
C PRO A 103 17.58 6.91 7.02
N LYS A 104 18.49 7.85 6.72
CA LYS A 104 18.78 8.27 5.34
C LYS A 104 19.34 7.14 4.46
N SER A 105 19.82 6.05 5.03
CA SER A 105 20.29 4.85 4.33
C SER A 105 19.24 4.22 3.39
N VAL A 106 17.94 4.46 3.63
CA VAL A 106 16.88 4.00 2.72
C VAL A 106 16.72 4.89 1.48
N ALA A 107 17.31 6.09 1.47
CA ALA A 107 17.19 7.00 0.35
C ALA A 107 17.82 6.40 -0.91
N GLY A 108 17.11 6.49 -2.03
CA GLY A 108 17.48 5.88 -3.30
C GLY A 108 17.16 4.39 -3.44
N LYS A 109 16.69 3.71 -2.38
CA LYS A 109 16.28 2.30 -2.46
C LYS A 109 14.83 2.15 -2.88
N SER A 110 14.58 1.23 -3.80
CA SER A 110 13.23 0.79 -4.18
C SER A 110 12.59 -0.08 -3.09
N ALA A 111 11.27 -0.24 -3.16
CA ALA A 111 10.54 -1.10 -2.21
C ALA A 111 10.97 -2.57 -2.36
N GLU A 112 11.27 -3.00 -3.57
CA GLU A 112 11.76 -4.33 -3.92
C GLU A 112 13.16 -4.58 -3.34
N GLU A 113 14.08 -3.62 -3.50
CA GLU A 113 15.42 -3.73 -2.89
C GLU A 113 15.35 -3.80 -1.37
N ILE A 114 14.53 -2.93 -0.75
CA ILE A 114 14.33 -2.94 0.70
C ILE A 114 13.78 -4.30 1.15
N ALA A 115 12.72 -4.79 0.50
CA ALA A 115 12.14 -6.09 0.83
C ALA A 115 13.15 -7.23 0.68
N GLN A 116 13.98 -7.21 -0.37
CA GLN A 116 15.00 -8.21 -0.59
C GLN A 116 16.02 -8.22 0.56
N GLN A 117 16.48 -7.06 1.02
CA GLN A 117 17.41 -6.96 2.15
C GLN A 117 16.82 -7.55 3.44
N PHE A 118 15.54 -7.29 3.73
CA PHE A 118 14.86 -7.91 4.87
C PHE A 118 14.75 -9.43 4.72
N ASN A 119 14.37 -9.93 3.53
CA ASN A 119 14.27 -11.36 3.27
C ASN A 119 15.64 -12.06 3.38
N ASP A 120 16.71 -11.43 2.90
CA ASP A 120 18.08 -11.95 2.97
C ASP A 120 18.61 -11.98 4.40
N ALA A 121 18.14 -11.07 5.27
CA ALA A 121 18.39 -11.09 6.71
C ALA A 121 17.46 -12.04 7.49
N GLY A 122 16.60 -12.81 6.82
CA GLY A 122 15.70 -13.77 7.46
C GLY A 122 14.40 -13.18 8.01
N TYR A 123 14.08 -11.93 7.70
CA TYR A 123 12.80 -11.29 8.04
C TYR A 123 11.86 -11.32 6.83
N PRO A 124 10.75 -12.08 6.88
CA PRO A 124 9.81 -12.14 5.76
C PRO A 124 9.26 -10.75 5.45
N ALA A 125 9.51 -10.28 4.23
CA ALA A 125 9.07 -8.98 3.74
C ALA A 125 8.28 -9.10 2.44
N THR A 126 7.15 -8.37 2.37
CA THR A 126 6.27 -8.37 1.19
C THR A 126 6.07 -6.96 0.66
N VAL A 127 6.12 -6.82 -0.66
CA VAL A 127 5.90 -5.57 -1.38
C VAL A 127 4.45 -5.50 -1.85
N GLN A 128 3.77 -4.39 -1.57
CA GLN A 128 2.38 -4.17 -1.95
C GLN A 128 2.12 -2.73 -2.34
N GLN A 129 1.43 -2.51 -3.46
CA GLN A 129 0.97 -1.17 -3.84
C GLN A 129 -0.06 -0.66 -2.82
N SER A 130 0.08 0.58 -2.37
CA SER A 130 -0.91 1.19 -1.49
C SER A 130 -2.19 1.49 -2.25
N THR A 131 -3.29 0.84 -1.87
CA THR A 131 -4.62 1.09 -2.44
C THR A 131 -5.39 2.19 -1.68
N LYS A 132 -4.74 2.87 -0.73
CA LYS A 132 -5.41 3.81 0.17
C LYS A 132 -5.74 5.12 -0.55
N LYS A 133 -7.03 5.32 -0.85
CA LYS A 133 -7.58 6.61 -1.32
C LYS A 133 -7.17 7.74 -0.36
N GLY A 134 -6.71 8.87 -0.92
CA GLY A 134 -6.32 10.06 -0.17
C GLY A 134 -4.86 10.13 0.29
N THR A 135 -4.03 9.13 -0.04
CA THR A 135 -2.56 9.25 0.01
C THR A 135 -2.03 9.69 -1.36
N SER A 136 -0.72 9.84 -1.56
CA SER A 136 -0.15 10.18 -2.88
C SER A 136 -0.49 9.16 -3.99
N GLY A 137 -1.25 8.08 -3.68
CA GLY A 137 -1.78 7.10 -4.63
C GLY A 137 -0.73 6.14 -5.19
N ASN A 138 0.54 6.54 -5.11
CA ASN A 138 1.68 5.90 -5.75
C ASN A 138 2.66 5.28 -4.74
N ALA A 139 2.26 5.20 -3.46
CA ALA A 139 3.12 4.65 -2.42
C ALA A 139 3.21 3.13 -2.55
N VAL A 140 4.42 2.59 -2.50
CA VAL A 140 4.68 1.16 -2.41
C VAL A 140 5.01 0.82 -0.96
N GLN A 141 4.35 -0.17 -0.38
CA GLN A 141 4.54 -0.60 1.01
C GLN A 141 5.39 -1.87 1.06
N VAL A 142 6.38 -1.88 1.95
CA VAL A 142 7.13 -3.05 2.36
C VAL A 142 6.67 -3.43 3.76
N ARG A 143 5.93 -4.54 3.88
CA ARG A 143 5.49 -5.07 5.17
C ARG A 143 6.47 -6.10 5.66
N ILE A 144 7.00 -5.89 6.86
CA ILE A 144 8.06 -6.71 7.45
C ILE A 144 7.46 -7.47 8.63
N GLN A 145 7.70 -8.78 8.67
CA GLN A 145 7.21 -9.66 9.73
C GLN A 145 8.36 -10.13 10.61
N GLY A 146 8.14 -10.16 11.93
CA GLY A 146 9.09 -10.72 12.89
C GLY A 146 10.31 -9.86 13.22
N HIS A 147 10.47 -8.70 12.58
CA HIS A 147 11.52 -7.75 12.94
C HIS A 147 11.15 -6.99 14.23
N PRO A 148 12.07 -6.83 15.21
CA PRO A 148 11.75 -6.28 16.53
C PRO A 148 11.29 -4.82 16.49
N GLU A 149 11.88 -4.01 15.60
CA GLU A 149 11.66 -2.56 15.58
C GLU A 149 10.87 -2.10 14.35
N ILE A 150 11.32 -2.42 13.14
CA ILE A 150 10.66 -2.02 11.89
C ILE A 150 9.49 -2.95 11.55
N THR A 151 8.32 -2.36 11.29
CA THR A 151 7.11 -3.12 10.94
C THR A 151 6.66 -2.87 9.50
N ASN A 152 6.92 -1.67 8.97
CA ASN A 152 6.51 -1.31 7.62
C ASN A 152 7.35 -0.14 7.10
N ILE A 153 7.75 -0.18 5.84
CA ILE A 153 8.35 0.96 5.13
C ILE A 153 7.43 1.34 3.96
N GLN A 154 7.25 2.63 3.70
CA GLN A 154 6.53 3.12 2.52
C GLN A 154 7.48 3.93 1.66
N VAL A 155 7.61 3.53 0.40
CA VAL A 155 8.39 4.23 -0.61
C VAL A 155 7.42 5.05 -1.44
N HIS A 156 7.65 6.35 -1.49
CA HIS A 156 6.87 7.27 -2.31
C HIS A 156 7.77 7.79 -3.45
N PRO A 157 7.38 7.65 -4.72
CA PRO A 157 8.16 8.17 -5.86
C PRO A 157 8.15 9.71 -5.97
N GLY A 158 7.44 10.38 -5.06
CA GLY A 158 7.21 11.82 -5.08
C GLY A 158 5.91 12.21 -5.77
N GLY A 159 5.74 13.52 -5.93
CA GLY A 159 4.59 14.13 -6.56
C GLY A 159 3.43 14.50 -5.62
N GLY A 160 2.40 15.11 -6.20
CA GLY A 160 1.19 15.51 -5.50
C GLY A 160 1.38 16.77 -4.64
N ARG A 161 1.05 16.69 -3.35
CA ARG A 161 1.00 17.87 -2.45
C ARG A 161 2.29 18.13 -1.69
N HIS A 162 3.10 17.09 -1.48
CA HIS A 162 4.23 17.14 -0.55
C HIS A 162 5.55 17.38 -1.26
N THR A 163 5.77 16.79 -2.43
CA THR A 163 7.01 16.96 -3.20
C THR A 163 6.69 17.13 -4.68
N PRO A 164 7.61 17.71 -5.47
CA PRO A 164 7.55 17.65 -6.92
C PRO A 164 7.52 16.20 -7.43
N ASP A 165 7.03 16.00 -8.65
CA ASP A 165 7.10 14.70 -9.31
C ASP A 165 8.57 14.28 -9.47
N GLY A 166 8.89 13.04 -9.09
CA GLY A 166 10.26 12.51 -9.13
C GLY A 166 11.12 12.88 -7.92
N SER A 167 10.55 13.49 -6.88
CA SER A 167 11.23 13.76 -5.60
C SER A 167 10.77 12.74 -4.54
N PRO A 168 11.45 11.59 -4.42
CA PRO A 168 11.00 10.48 -3.59
C PRO A 168 11.13 10.79 -2.11
N TYR A 169 10.35 10.07 -1.30
CA TYR A 169 10.49 10.10 0.15
C TYR A 169 10.06 8.75 0.75
N TRP A 170 10.52 8.48 1.97
CA TRP A 170 10.26 7.24 2.67
C TRP A 170 9.59 7.50 4.01
N LYS A 171 8.73 6.57 4.42
CA LYS A 171 8.17 6.54 5.77
C LYS A 171 8.42 5.18 6.41
N ILE A 172 9.20 5.17 7.47
CA ILE A 172 9.53 4.00 8.26
C ILE A 172 8.61 3.98 9.48
N SER A 173 7.80 2.93 9.61
CA SER A 173 6.97 2.67 10.77
C SER A 173 7.69 1.70 11.69
N THR A 174 7.98 2.15 12.91
CA THR A 174 8.58 1.33 13.97
C THR A 174 7.55 0.95 15.03
N SER A 175 7.80 -0.14 15.74
CA SER A 175 6.99 -0.61 16.88
C SER A 175 7.26 0.20 18.16
N THR A 176 8.44 0.82 18.27
CA THR A 176 8.96 1.47 19.48
C THR A 176 9.04 2.99 19.37
N ALA A 177 9.69 3.51 18.32
CA ALA A 177 10.00 4.93 18.14
C ALA A 177 8.94 5.72 17.35
N GLY A 178 7.85 5.06 16.93
CA GLY A 178 6.83 5.67 16.09
C GLY A 178 7.24 5.75 14.62
N LYS A 179 7.10 6.91 13.99
CA LYS A 179 7.33 7.09 12.55
C LYS A 179 8.61 7.88 12.32
N ILE A 180 9.39 7.47 11.34
CA ILE A 180 10.53 8.22 10.82
C ILE A 180 10.23 8.55 9.36
N TRP A 181 10.39 9.81 8.99
CA TRP A 181 10.20 10.33 7.65
C TRP A 181 11.55 10.71 7.07
N VAL A 182 11.87 10.17 5.89
CA VAL A 182 13.09 10.48 5.15
C VAL A 182 12.67 11.24 3.91
N ILE A 183 12.89 12.54 3.91
CA ILE A 183 12.27 13.49 2.96
C ILE A 183 13.32 14.37 2.29
N PRO A 184 13.04 14.92 1.09
CA PRO A 184 13.90 15.96 0.53
C PRO A 184 13.72 17.29 1.29
N ASP A 185 14.65 18.24 1.09
CA ASP A 185 14.63 19.57 1.70
C ASP A 185 13.39 20.37 1.30
N ASP A 186 12.97 20.24 0.04
CA ASP A 186 11.83 20.95 -0.53
C ASP A 186 10.46 20.33 -0.17
N PHE A 187 10.45 19.34 0.74
CA PHE A 187 9.22 18.68 1.18
C PHE A 187 8.27 19.65 1.90
N ARG A 188 7.06 19.79 1.36
CA ARG A 188 6.01 20.68 1.87
C ARG A 188 5.24 20.06 3.02
N GLY A 189 5.16 20.80 4.13
CA GLY A 189 4.45 20.39 5.35
C GLY A 189 5.26 19.43 6.21
N ALA A 190 6.59 19.52 6.17
CA ALA A 190 7.48 18.73 7.02
C ALA A 190 7.19 18.98 8.52
N ASP A 191 6.90 20.22 8.89
CA ASP A 191 6.59 20.62 10.28
C ASP A 191 5.29 20.01 10.82
N ASP A 192 4.38 19.60 9.92
CA ASP A 192 3.10 18.97 10.27
C ASP A 192 3.22 17.43 10.39
N LEU A 193 4.38 16.86 10.09
CA LEU A 193 4.60 15.42 10.15
C LEU A 193 4.73 14.96 11.60
N ASN A 194 3.89 14.01 11.99
CA ASN A 194 4.04 13.35 13.27
C ASN A 194 5.12 12.25 13.17
N GLY A 195 6.28 12.47 13.82
CA GLY A 195 7.38 11.53 13.88
C GLY A 195 8.74 12.23 13.89
N ASN A 196 9.82 11.44 13.76
CA ASN A 196 11.14 11.97 13.46
C ASN A 196 11.22 12.30 11.97
N VAL A 197 11.87 13.40 11.61
CA VAL A 197 12.04 13.87 10.23
C VAL A 197 13.53 13.98 9.95
N VAL A 198 13.98 13.32 8.89
CA VAL A 198 15.37 13.28 8.43
C VAL A 198 15.39 13.76 6.98
N ARG A 199 16.24 14.75 6.68
CA ARG A 199 16.50 15.19 5.31
C ARG A 199 17.67 14.40 4.72
N TYR A 200 17.56 13.99 3.45
CA TYR A 200 18.59 13.16 2.80
C TYR A 200 19.48 13.92 1.81
N ASP A 201 19.14 15.16 1.53
CA ASP A 201 19.75 16.08 0.57
C ASP A 201 20.32 17.35 1.24
N GLU A 202 20.48 17.33 2.57
CA GLU A 202 21.13 18.37 3.37
C GLU A 202 22.67 18.24 3.37
#